data_AF-A0A844HSA6-F1
#
_entry.id   AF-A0A844HSA6-F1
#
_cell.length_a   1.000
_cell.length_b   1.000
_cell.length_c   1.000
_cell.angle_alpha   90.00
_cell.angle_beta   90.00
_cell.angle_gamma   90.00
#
_symmetry.space_group_name_H-M   'P 1'
#
loop_
_entity.id
_entity.type
_entity.pdbx_description
1 polymer ?
#
loop_
_entity_poly.entity_id
_entity_poly.type
_entity_poly.pdbx_seq_one_letter_code
_entity_poly.pdbx_strand_id
1 'polypeptide(L)'
;MWDLLTPVSQKSPYQWVTVLLSHMAIGIALFVWLLPIAFWIAPDHARLLAVWLAGSGYMLFERFQGWKAGRMLWWDSVLDWCGVCNGTLIALALWANDWLAAEAFILVASAIAFAGSWARRKSRS
;
A
#
# COMPACT_ATOMS: atom_id res chain seq x y z
N MET A 1 -18.66 3.16 -15.54
CA MET A 1 -17.62 2.15 -15.27
C MET A 1 -16.83 2.64 -14.08
N TRP A 2 -16.57 1.81 -13.08
CA TRP A 2 -15.63 2.15 -12.01
C TRP A 2 -14.23 2.05 -12.61
N ASP A 3 -13.59 3.20 -12.86
CA ASP A 3 -12.16 3.21 -13.15
C ASP A 3 -11.45 2.89 -11.83
N LEU A 4 -11.02 1.64 -11.70
CA LEU A 4 -10.24 1.21 -10.55
C LEU A 4 -8.91 1.98 -10.59
N LEU A 5 -8.60 2.69 -9.51
CA LEU A 5 -7.37 3.46 -9.33
C LEU A 5 -6.19 2.50 -9.12
N THR A 6 -5.90 1.63 -10.09
CA THR A 6 -4.76 0.73 -10.02
C THR A 6 -3.55 1.33 -10.72
N PRO A 7 -2.32 1.14 -10.23
CA PRO A 7 -1.14 1.65 -10.88
C PRO A 7 -0.99 1.04 -12.29
N VAL A 8 -1.26 -0.24 -12.48
CA VAL A 8 -1.07 -0.91 -13.79
C VAL A 8 -1.90 -0.28 -14.91
N SER A 9 -3.05 0.32 -14.60
CA SER A 9 -3.89 1.02 -15.59
C SER A 9 -3.29 2.35 -16.10
N GLN A 10 -2.28 2.92 -15.45
CA GLN A 10 -1.80 4.29 -15.69
C GLN A 10 -0.65 4.40 -16.70
N LYS A 11 -0.91 4.67 -17.98
CA LYS A 11 0.16 4.81 -19.00
C LYS A 11 1.15 5.95 -18.73
N SER A 12 0.77 6.97 -17.95
CA SER A 12 1.67 8.05 -17.56
C SER A 12 2.58 7.63 -16.39
N PRO A 13 3.91 7.82 -16.49
CA PRO A 13 4.82 7.55 -15.37
C PRO A 13 4.47 8.32 -14.10
N TYR A 14 4.02 9.57 -14.24
CA TYR A 14 3.62 10.40 -13.10
C TYR A 14 2.38 9.83 -12.40
N GLN A 15 1.31 9.57 -13.15
CA GLN A 15 0.07 9.00 -12.59
C GLN A 15 0.33 7.66 -11.93
N TRP A 16 1.21 6.84 -12.51
CA TRP A 16 1.59 5.56 -11.91
C TRP A 16 2.18 5.72 -10.51
N VAL A 17 3.19 6.58 -10.39
CA VAL A 17 3.85 6.84 -9.11
C VAL A 17 2.86 7.43 -8.11
N THR A 18 2.01 8.37 -8.54
CA THR A 18 0.99 8.96 -7.67
C THR A 18 0.05 7.90 -7.11
N VAL A 19 -0.44 6.97 -7.94
CA VAL A 19 -1.34 5.91 -7.48
C VAL A 19 -0.63 4.96 -6.51
N LEU A 20 0.63 4.58 -6.79
CA LEU A 20 1.41 3.76 -5.86
C LEU A 20 1.60 4.44 -4.50
N LEU A 21 1.96 5.72 -4.50
CA LEU A 21 2.16 6.49 -3.26
C LEU A 21 0.84 6.71 -2.51
N SER A 22 -0.30 6.81 -3.21
CA SER A 22 -1.62 6.85 -2.57
C SER A 22 -1.92 5.58 -1.80
N HIS A 23 -1.59 4.40 -2.34
CA HIS A 23 -1.74 3.13 -1.61
C HIS A 23 -0.86 3.06 -0.38
N MET A 24 0.36 3.58 -0.46
CA MET A 24 1.21 3.71 0.71
C MET A 24 0.63 4.65 1.77
N ALA A 25 0.10 5.80 1.35
CA ALA A 25 -0.57 6.73 2.26
C ALA A 25 -1.81 6.09 2.92
N ILE A 26 -2.56 5.27 2.18
CA ILE A 26 -3.65 4.46 2.74
C ILE A 26 -3.12 3.50 3.81
N GLY A 27 -1.99 2.82 3.58
CA GLY A 27 -1.37 1.96 4.59
C GLY A 27 -0.98 2.69 5.87
N ILE A 28 -0.37 3.88 5.74
CA ILE A 28 -0.04 4.74 6.89
C ILE A 28 -1.32 5.12 7.65
N ALA A 29 -2.36 5.56 6.94
CA ALA A 29 -3.62 5.92 7.54
C ALA A 29 -4.25 4.71 8.26
N LEU A 30 -4.35 3.55 7.59
CA LEU A 30 -4.91 2.34 8.17
C LEU A 30 -4.19 1.95 9.47
N PHE A 31 -2.86 2.00 9.51
CA PHE A 31 -2.12 1.75 10.74
C PHE A 31 -2.55 2.69 11.87
N VAL A 32 -2.57 4.00 11.63
CA VAL A 32 -2.93 5.02 12.63
C VAL A 32 -4.37 4.85 13.11
N TRP A 33 -5.31 4.57 12.21
CA TRP A 33 -6.73 4.40 12.53
C TRP A 33 -7.03 3.09 13.26
N LEU A 34 -6.31 2.01 12.93
CA LEU A 34 -6.52 0.69 13.52
C LEU A 34 -5.78 0.51 14.85
N LEU A 35 -4.73 1.30 15.09
CA LEU A 35 -3.91 1.17 16.30
C LEU A 35 -4.71 1.33 17.60
N PRO A 36 -5.62 2.31 17.78
CA PRO A 36 -6.47 2.40 18.96
C PRO A 36 -7.31 1.12 19.16
N ILE A 37 -7.96 0.63 18.10
CA ILE A 37 -8.77 -0.58 18.14
C ILE A 37 -7.91 -1.79 18.53
N ALA A 38 -6.71 -1.89 17.95
CA ALA A 38 -5.78 -2.97 18.27
C ALA A 38 -5.30 -2.91 19.73
N PHE A 39 -5.12 -1.72 20.30
CA PHE A 39 -4.82 -1.54 21.72
C PHE A 39 -5.95 -2.03 22.62
N TRP A 40 -7.22 -1.83 22.25
CA TRP A 40 -8.36 -2.35 23.00
C TRP A 40 -8.44 -3.88 22.98
N ILE A 41 -8.05 -4.52 21.87
CA ILE A 41 -8.18 -5.97 21.66
C ILE A 41 -6.99 -6.73 22.26
N ALA A 42 -5.77 -6.28 21.98
CA ALA A 42 -4.54 -6.96 22.36
C ALA A 42 -3.45 -5.94 22.70
N PRO A 43 -3.46 -5.34 23.92
CA PRO A 43 -2.55 -4.27 24.31
C PRO A 43 -1.07 -4.58 24.05
N ASP A 44 -0.63 -5.80 24.41
CA ASP A 44 0.77 -6.24 24.30
C ASP A 44 1.21 -6.48 22.83
N HIS A 45 0.25 -6.61 21.93
CA HIS A 45 0.50 -6.93 20.51
C HIS A 45 -0.18 -5.92 19.57
N ALA A 46 -0.62 -4.77 20.08
CA ALA A 46 -1.46 -3.82 19.36
C ALA A 46 -0.84 -3.37 18.03
N ARG A 47 0.47 -3.17 18.02
CA ARG A 47 1.22 -2.74 16.83
C ARG A 47 1.21 -3.82 15.74
N LEU A 48 1.51 -5.06 16.11
CA LEU A 48 1.49 -6.20 15.19
C LEU A 48 0.07 -6.46 14.70
N LEU A 49 -0.92 -6.40 15.59
CA LEU A 49 -2.32 -6.57 15.23
C LEU A 49 -2.78 -5.47 14.26
N ALA A 50 -2.42 -4.21 14.46
CA ALA A 50 -2.75 -3.12 13.55
C ALA A 50 -2.15 -3.35 12.15
N VAL A 51 -0.91 -3.86 12.06
CA VAL A 51 -0.27 -4.22 10.79
C VAL A 51 -1.03 -5.35 10.09
N TRP A 52 -1.36 -6.41 10.82
CA TRP A 52 -2.12 -7.54 10.29
C TRP A 52 -3.51 -7.10 9.81
N LEU A 53 -4.21 -6.27 10.58
CA LEU A 53 -5.53 -5.75 10.22
C LEU A 53 -5.46 -4.84 8.99
N ALA A 54 -4.46 -3.97 8.88
CA ALA A 54 -4.28 -3.12 7.70
C ALA A 54 -4.04 -3.95 6.43
N GLY A 55 -3.10 -4.90 6.47
CA GLY A 55 -2.76 -5.74 5.32
C GLY A 55 -3.89 -6.71 4.92
N SER A 56 -4.47 -7.43 5.88
CA SER A 56 -5.55 -8.38 5.60
C SER A 56 -6.87 -7.70 5.26
N GLY A 57 -7.19 -6.59 5.93
CA GLY A 57 -8.37 -5.78 5.65
C GLY A 57 -8.34 -5.19 4.25
N TYR A 58 -7.19 -4.67 3.82
CA TYR A 58 -7.04 -4.15 2.47
C TYR A 58 -7.13 -5.24 1.39
N MET A 59 -6.55 -6.41 1.64
CA MET A 59 -6.70 -7.57 0.74
C MET A 59 -8.17 -7.98 0.56
N LEU A 60 -8.96 -7.98 1.64
CA LEU A 60 -10.40 -8.28 1.58
C LEU A 60 -11.18 -7.18 0.84
N PHE A 61 -10.79 -5.91 1.02
CA PHE A 61 -11.37 -4.78 0.30
C PHE A 61 -11.12 -4.90 -1.22
N GLU A 62 -9.90 -5.21 -1.64
CA GLU A 62 -9.56 -5.49 -3.05
C GLU A 62 -10.38 -6.65 -3.62
N ARG A 63 -10.52 -7.73 -2.86
CA ARG A 63 -11.34 -8.88 -3.26
C ARG A 63 -12.81 -8.49 -3.46
N PHE A 64 -13.35 -7.67 -2.56
CA PHE A 64 -14.72 -7.18 -2.65
C PHE A 64 -14.93 -6.26 -3.86
N GLN A 65 -14.00 -5.34 -4.11
CA GLN A 65 -14.02 -4.48 -5.30
C GLN A 65 -14.00 -5.31 -6.59
N GLY A 66 -13.10 -6.29 -6.70
CA GLY A 66 -13.00 -7.16 -7.88
C GLY A 66 -14.28 -7.98 -8.13
N TRP A 67 -14.92 -8.46 -7.04
CA TRP A 67 -16.22 -9.13 -7.13
C TRP A 67 -17.32 -8.19 -7.65
N LYS A 68 -17.42 -6.97 -7.09
CA LYS A 68 -18.41 -5.98 -7.53
C LYS A 68 -18.18 -5.49 -8.97
N ALA A 69 -16.93 -5.37 -9.38
CA ALA A 69 -16.56 -4.92 -10.72
C ALA A 69 -16.64 -6.03 -11.79
N GLY A 70 -16.84 -7.30 -11.39
CA GLY A 70 -16.83 -8.44 -12.31
C GLY A 70 -15.49 -8.65 -13.02
N ARG A 71 -14.39 -8.13 -12.46
CA ARG A 71 -13.04 -8.19 -13.02
C ARG A 71 -12.05 -8.48 -11.90
N MET A 72 -11.24 -9.52 -12.05
CA MET A 72 -10.13 -9.80 -11.14
C MET A 72 -8.84 -9.25 -11.75
N LEU A 73 -8.32 -8.17 -11.18
CA LEU A 73 -7.04 -7.58 -11.54
C LEU A 73 -5.96 -8.10 -10.59
N TRP A 74 -5.64 -9.39 -10.69
CA TRP A 74 -4.79 -10.08 -9.71
C TRP A 74 -3.44 -9.40 -9.48
N TRP A 75 -2.77 -8.94 -10.54
CA TRP A 75 -1.47 -8.28 -10.41
C TRP A 75 -1.57 -6.85 -9.88
N ASP A 76 -2.65 -6.15 -10.18
CA ASP A 76 -2.91 -4.81 -9.70
C ASP A 76 -3.15 -4.83 -8.19
N SER A 77 -4.03 -5.73 -7.75
CA SER A 77 -4.34 -5.91 -6.33
C SER A 77 -3.12 -6.34 -5.52
N VAL A 78 -2.18 -7.10 -6.10
CA VAL A 78 -0.91 -7.44 -5.44
C VAL A 78 -0.04 -6.20 -5.25
N LEU A 79 0.12 -5.36 -6.28
CA LEU A 79 0.94 -4.16 -6.19
C LEU A 79 0.33 -3.14 -5.21
N ASP A 80 -0.99 -2.99 -5.22
CA ASP A 80 -1.72 -2.10 -4.32
C ASP A 80 -1.62 -2.57 -2.87
N TRP A 81 -1.78 -3.88 -2.65
CA TRP A 81 -1.55 -4.51 -1.36
C TRP A 81 -0.11 -4.32 -0.87
N CYS A 82 0.90 -4.51 -1.72
CA CYS A 82 2.28 -4.23 -1.38
C CYS A 82 2.51 -2.76 -1.01
N GLY A 83 1.88 -1.83 -1.72
CA GLY A 83 1.89 -0.40 -1.39
C GLY A 83 1.34 -0.15 0.01
N VAL A 84 0.18 -0.69 0.32
CA VAL A 84 -0.46 -0.59 1.65
C VAL A 84 0.41 -1.22 2.74
N CYS A 85 0.95 -2.41 2.52
CA CYS A 85 1.85 -3.06 3.47
C CYS A 85 3.10 -2.22 3.72
N ASN A 86 3.73 -1.69 2.67
CA ASN A 86 4.93 -0.86 2.82
C ASN A 86 4.63 0.45 3.58
N GLY A 87 3.50 1.11 3.28
CA GLY A 87 3.05 2.29 4.03
C GLY A 87 2.79 1.99 5.51
N THR A 88 2.16 0.85 5.80
CA THR A 88 1.91 0.36 7.16
C THR A 88 3.24 0.12 7.90
N LEU A 89 4.24 -0.46 7.25
CA LEU A 89 5.56 -0.72 7.82
C LEU A 89 6.36 0.57 8.06
N ILE A 90 6.24 1.57 7.19
CA ILE A 90 6.79 2.92 7.45
C ILE A 90 6.17 3.51 8.72
N ALA A 91 4.84 3.47 8.85
CA ALA A 91 4.15 4.00 10.02
C ALA A 91 4.56 3.27 11.31
N LEU A 92 4.68 1.94 11.25
CA LEU A 92 5.18 1.13 12.36
C LEU A 92 6.60 1.53 12.78
N ALA A 93 7.51 1.64 11.82
CA ALA A 93 8.91 1.99 12.08
C ALA A 93 9.03 3.39 12.71
N LEU A 94 8.33 4.37 12.15
CA LEU A 94 8.24 5.73 12.71
C LEU A 94 7.65 5.72 14.13
N TRP A 95 6.58 4.97 14.36
CA TRP A 95 5.97 4.83 15.69
C TRP A 95 6.92 4.19 16.71
N ALA A 96 7.76 3.25 16.27
CA ALA A 96 8.77 2.61 17.09
C ALA A 96 10.05 3.45 17.29
N ASN A 97 10.14 4.64 16.67
CA ASN A 97 11.35 5.46 16.57
C ASN A 97 12.53 4.72 15.91
N ASP A 98 12.25 3.74 15.04
CA ASP A 98 13.25 3.02 14.25
C ASP A 98 13.43 3.72 12.90
N TRP A 99 14.27 4.76 12.90
CA TRP A 99 14.54 5.58 11.72
C TRP A 99 15.22 4.79 10.59
N LEU A 100 16.08 3.82 10.93
CA LEU A 100 16.75 2.97 9.94
C LEU A 100 15.75 2.09 9.21
N ALA A 101 14.82 1.46 9.92
CA ALA A 101 13.75 0.69 9.29
C ALA A 101 12.84 1.59 8.44
N ALA A 102 12.48 2.78 8.93
CA ALA A 102 11.65 3.72 8.18
C ALA A 102 12.32 4.15 6.86
N GLU A 103 13.60 4.51 6.91
CA GLU A 103 14.40 4.83 5.73
C GLU A 103 14.47 3.66 4.74
N ALA A 104 14.68 2.44 5.22
CA ALA A 104 14.71 1.25 4.37
C ALA A 104 13.39 1.07 3.59
N PHE A 105 12.24 1.22 4.24
CA PHE A 105 10.94 1.10 3.58
C PHE A 105 10.66 2.26 2.60
N ILE A 106 11.13 3.47 2.91
CA ILE A 106 11.07 4.63 1.99
C ILE A 106 11.96 4.41 0.77
N LEU A 107 13.15 3.83 0.94
CA LEU A 107 14.05 3.48 -0.16
C LEU A 107 13.43 2.39 -1.05
N VAL A 108 12.82 1.35 -0.45
CA VAL A 108 12.06 0.34 -1.21
C VAL A 108 10.95 0.98 -2.04
N ALA A 109 10.18 1.89 -1.43
CA ALA A 109 9.14 2.63 -2.13
C ALA A 109 9.68 3.44 -3.32
N SER A 110 10.79 4.14 -3.09
CA SER A 110 11.46 4.97 -4.10
C SER A 110 12.01 4.13 -5.25
N ALA A 111 12.57 2.95 -4.94
CA ALA A 111 13.06 2.01 -5.93
C ALA A 111 11.93 1.45 -6.81
N ILE A 112 10.80 1.08 -6.21
CA ILE A 112 9.61 0.62 -6.95
C ILE A 112 9.06 1.76 -7.81
N ALA A 113 8.89 2.96 -7.23
CA ALA A 113 8.45 4.17 -7.92
C ALA A 113 9.33 4.50 -9.15
N PHE A 114 10.65 4.41 -8.98
CA PHE A 114 11.61 4.63 -10.05
C PHE A 114 11.51 3.56 -11.14
N ALA A 115 11.54 2.28 -10.76
CA ALA A 115 11.51 1.16 -11.70
C ALA A 115 10.25 1.16 -12.58
N GLY A 116 9.06 1.36 -11.98
CA GLY A 116 7.83 1.40 -12.77
C GLY A 116 7.65 2.68 -13.60
N SER A 117 8.17 3.82 -13.13
CA SER A 117 8.26 5.05 -13.93
C SER A 117 9.15 4.85 -15.16
N TRP A 118 10.33 4.25 -14.97
CA TRP A 118 11.28 3.94 -16.04
C TRP A 118 10.67 3.00 -17.08
N ALA A 119 10.04 1.90 -16.64
CA ALA A 119 9.41 0.93 -17.54
C ALA A 119 8.37 1.59 -18.47
N ARG A 120 7.59 2.55 -17.96
CA ARG A 120 6.55 3.27 -18.72
C ARG A 120 7.11 4.32 -19.67
N ARG A 121 8.27 4.91 -19.34
CA ARG A 121 9.00 5.78 -20.28
C ARG A 121 9.51 4.98 -21.46
N LYS A 122 10.11 3.80 -21.21
CA LYS A 122 10.63 2.91 -22.26
C LYS A 122 9.53 2.37 -23.18
N SER A 123 8.32 2.09 -22.66
CA SER A 123 7.21 1.64 -23.52
C SER A 123 6.64 2.72 -24.45
N ARG A 124 7.09 3.98 -24.32
CA ARG A 124 6.67 5.12 -25.15
C ARG A 124 7.68 5.52 -26.22
N SER A 125 8.92 5.01 -26.15
CA SER A 125 10.00 5.21 -27.12
C SER A 125 10.04 4.07 -28.13
#